data_AF-A0A6L9ZK41-F1
#
_entry.id   AF-A0A6L9ZK41-F1
#
_cell.length_a   1.000
_cell.length_b   1.000
_cell.length_c   1.000
_cell.angle_alpha   90.00
_cell.angle_beta   90.00
_cell.angle_gamma   90.00
#
_symmetry.space_group_name_H-M   'P 1'
#
loop_
_entity.id
_entity.type
_entity.pdbx_description
1 polymer ?
#
loop_
_entity_poly.entity_id
_entity_poly.type
_entity_poly.pdbx_seq_one_letter_code
_entity_poly.pdbx_strand_id
1 'polypeptide(L)' 'VQQLLEFVPTSKLMYSSDAHNIPELYYLGAKWARIVLAQVLEGAIEDGDLTAKEAESVAMGILCDNARVLYGANGS' A
#
# COMPACT_ATOMS: atom_id res chain seq x y z
N VAL A 1 -1.74 -17.62 -32.54
CA VAL A 1 -0.58 -16.93 -31.93
C VAL A 1 -0.78 -15.40 -31.83
N GLN A 2 -2.02 -14.86 -31.79
CA GLN A 2 -2.24 -13.41 -31.58
C GLN A 2 -3.45 -13.04 -30.69
N GLN A 3 -4.14 -13.99 -30.05
CA GLN A 3 -5.37 -13.70 -29.29
C GLN A 3 -5.20 -13.72 -27.75
N LEU A 4 -3.97 -13.80 -27.23
CA LEU A 4 -3.72 -13.79 -25.77
C LEU A 4 -3.08 -12.48 -25.27
N LEU A 5 -2.94 -11.47 -26.15
CA LEU A 5 -2.28 -10.19 -25.85
C LEU A 5 -3.24 -9.00 -25.70
N GLU A 6 -4.55 -9.22 -25.83
CA GLU A 6 -5.56 -8.15 -25.77
C GLU A 6 -6.20 -7.96 -24.38
N PHE A 7 -5.98 -8.87 -23.43
CA PHE A 7 -6.66 -8.85 -22.12
C PHE A 7 -5.74 -8.74 -20.90
N VAL A 8 -4.43 -8.66 -21.11
CA VAL A 8 -3.48 -8.47 -20.02
C VAL A 8 -2.69 -7.22 -20.34
N PRO A 9 -2.75 -6.15 -19.53
CA PRO A 9 -1.88 -5.00 -19.75
C PRO A 9 -0.44 -5.50 -19.69
N THR A 10 0.27 -5.35 -20.81
CA THR A 10 1.65 -5.76 -21.09
C THR A 10 2.70 -4.99 -20.27
N SER A 11 2.34 -4.55 -19.07
CA SER A 11 3.12 -3.62 -18.24
C SER A 11 3.22 -4.05 -16.77
N LYS A 12 2.83 -5.27 -16.41
CA LYS A 12 2.83 -5.66 -14.98
C LYS A 12 3.36 -7.06 -14.65
N LEU A 13 3.77 -7.83 -15.64
CA LEU A 13 4.40 -9.14 -15.42
C LEU A 13 5.81 -9.15 -16.01
N MET A 14 6.74 -8.87 -15.10
CA MET A 14 8.14 -9.31 -15.08
C MET A 14 9.07 -8.86 -16.21
N TYR A 15 9.79 -7.78 -15.91
CA TYR A 15 11.22 -7.71 -16.19
C TYR A 15 11.97 -7.15 -14.98
N SER A 16 12.65 -8.03 -14.23
CA SER A 16 13.93 -7.82 -13.51
C SER A 16 14.11 -9.09 -12.65
N SER A 17 14.68 -10.16 -13.19
CA SER A 17 16.13 -10.42 -13.18
C SER A 17 16.72 -10.26 -11.78
N ASP A 18 17.12 -11.40 -11.22
CA ASP A 18 17.98 -11.63 -10.05
C ASP A 18 18.38 -10.40 -9.20
N ALA A 19 17.97 -10.42 -7.94
CA ALA A 19 18.56 -9.66 -6.83
C ALA A 19 18.48 -8.13 -6.86
N HIS A 20 17.45 -7.57 -6.21
CA HIS A 20 17.65 -6.48 -5.24
C HIS A 20 16.38 -6.27 -4.42
N ASN A 21 16.46 -6.13 -3.10
CA ASN A 21 15.33 -5.77 -2.25
C ASN A 21 14.84 -4.36 -2.62
N ILE A 22 13.87 -4.27 -3.54
CA ILE A 22 13.54 -3.04 -4.30
C ILE A 22 12.84 -2.00 -3.39
N PRO A 23 13.49 -0.87 -3.03
CA PRO A 23 12.85 0.23 -2.31
C PRO A 23 11.55 0.72 -2.98
N GLU A 24 11.45 0.58 -4.30
CA GLU A 24 10.29 0.95 -5.09
C GLU A 24 9.06 0.07 -4.79
N LEU A 25 9.24 -1.23 -4.47
CA LEU A 25 8.13 -2.09 -4.07
C LEU A 25 7.58 -1.67 -2.70
N TYR A 26 8.47 -1.31 -1.77
CA TYR A 26 8.10 -0.77 -0.46
C TYR A 26 7.44 0.60 -0.57
N TYR A 27 7.99 1.49 -1.39
CA TYR A 27 7.41 2.79 -1.67
C TYR A 27 6.01 2.67 -2.29
N LEU A 28 5.86 1.78 -3.26
CA LEU A 28 4.58 1.53 -3.91
C LEU A 28 3.58 0.94 -2.91
N GLY A 29 4.00 -0.06 -2.11
CA GLY A 29 3.18 -0.64 -1.05
C GLY A 29 2.70 0.38 -0.01
N ALA A 30 3.60 1.23 0.51
CA ALA A 30 3.27 2.29 1.45
C ALA A 30 2.35 3.36 0.84
N LYS A 31 2.51 3.66 -0.45
CA LYS A 31 1.63 4.57 -1.18
C LYS A 31 0.22 3.99 -1.32
N TRP A 32 0.10 2.73 -1.73
CA TRP A 32 -1.20 2.06 -1.83
C TRP A 32 -1.86 1.89 -0.47
N ALA A 33 -1.11 1.54 0.57
CA ALA A 33 -1.63 1.42 1.93
C ALA A 33 -2.27 2.73 2.42
N ARG A 34 -1.63 3.89 2.16
CA ARG A 34 -2.22 5.19 2.49
C ARG A 34 -3.53 5.47 1.76
N ILE A 35 -3.61 5.13 0.47
CA ILE A 35 -4.80 5.37 -0.35
C ILE A 35 -5.96 4.47 0.11
N VAL A 36 -5.70 3.18 0.27
CA VAL A 36 -6.71 2.21 0.72
C VAL A 36 -7.19 2.54 2.12
N LEU A 37 -6.27 2.88 3.03
CA LEU A 37 -6.60 3.26 4.40
C LEU A 37 -7.47 4.52 4.44
N ALA A 38 -7.17 5.53 3.62
CA ALA A 38 -8.00 6.73 3.52
C ALA A 38 -9.43 6.39 3.07
N GLN A 39 -9.59 5.57 2.04
CA GLN A 39 -10.91 5.16 1.54
C GLN A 39 -11.72 4.37 2.56
N VAL A 40 -11.08 3.44 3.28
CA VAL A 40 -11.75 2.63 4.30
C VAL A 40 -12.19 3.50 5.48
N LEU A 41 -11.34 4.42 5.93
CA LEU A 41 -11.66 5.31 7.05
C LEU A 41 -12.70 6.35 6.68
N GLU A 42 -12.68 6.86 5.45
CA GLU A 42 -13.71 7.77 4.94
C GLU A 42 -15.08 7.07 4.91
N GLY A 43 -15.16 5.85 4.40
CA GLY A 43 -16.38 5.04 4.46
C GLY A 43 -16.86 4.78 5.90
N ALA A 44 -15.94 4.46 6.81
CA ALA A 44 -16.29 4.25 8.22
C ALA A 44 -16.79 5.53 8.93
N ILE A 45 -16.35 6.71 8.50
CA ILE A 45 -16.87 8.00 8.99
C ILE A 45 -18.27 8.25 8.41
N GLU A 46 -18.47 8.00 7.12
CA GLU A 46 -19.77 8.17 6.45
C GLU A 46 -20.84 7.25 7.03
N ASP A 47 -20.48 6.00 7.33
CA ASP A 47 -21.35 5.01 7.95
C ASP A 47 -21.62 5.30 9.45
N GLY A 48 -20.87 6.24 10.05
CA GLY A 48 -21.00 6.63 11.45
C GLY A 48 -20.36 5.65 12.44
N ASP A 49 -19.62 4.65 11.95
CA ASP A 49 -18.89 3.67 12.74
C ASP A 49 -17.68 4.29 13.47
N LEU A 50 -17.09 5.34 12.88
CA LEU A 50 -15.97 6.08 13.46
C LEU A 50 -16.22 7.59 13.41
N THR A 51 -15.80 8.30 14.45
CA THR A 51 -15.65 9.75 14.36
C THR A 51 -14.38 10.11 13.58
N ALA A 52 -14.34 11.31 12.98
CA ALA A 52 -13.15 11.79 12.26
C ALA A 52 -11.86 11.74 13.10
N LYS A 53 -11.97 11.98 14.42
CA LYS A 53 -10.83 11.88 15.35
C LYS A 53 -10.36 10.45 15.57
N GLU A 54 -11.29 9.50 15.69
CA GLU A 54 -10.95 8.08 15.84
C GLU A 54 -10.31 7.54 14.56
N ALA A 55 -10.87 7.89 13.41
CA ALA A 55 -10.29 7.55 12.11
C ALA A 55 -8.87 8.10 11.95
N GLU A 56 -8.61 9.35 12.35
CA GLU A 56 -7.28 9.96 12.34
C GLU A 56 -6.30 9.23 13.28
N SER A 57 -6.73 8.88 14.50
CA SER A 57 -5.92 8.09 15.45
C SER A 57 -5.58 6.70 14.91
N VAL A 58 -6.56 6.02 14.31
CA VAL A 58 -6.37 4.70 13.68
C VAL A 58 -5.41 4.80 12.49
N ALA A 59 -5.55 5.83 11.66
CA ALA A 59 -4.65 6.09 10.53
C ALA A 59 -3.21 6.27 11.00
N MET A 60 -2.98 7.10 12.02
CA MET A 60 -1.65 7.32 12.59
C MET A 60 -1.06 6.05 13.19
N GLY A 61 -1.85 5.25 13.91
CA GLY A 61 -1.38 3.98 14.48
C GLY A 61 -0.86 3.03 13.39
N ILE A 62 -1.69 2.79 12.36
CA ILE A 62 -1.34 1.89 11.26
C ILE A 62 -0.13 2.42 10.47
N LEU A 63 -0.05 3.72 10.20
CA LEU A 63 1.07 4.31 9.48
C LEU A 63 2.36 4.33 10.29
N CYS A 64 2.31 4.58 11.59
CA CYS A 64 3.47 4.53 12.48
C CYS A 64 4.00 3.11 12.65
N ASP A 65 3.12 2.12 12.82
CA ASP A 65 3.52 0.72 12.92
C ASP A 65 4.11 0.21 11.61
N ASN A 66 3.49 0.56 10.47
CA ASN A 66 4.06 0.28 9.16
C ASN A 66 5.42 0.97 8.99
N ALA A 67 5.57 2.24 9.36
CA ALA A 67 6.85 2.94 9.29
C ALA A 67 7.91 2.28 10.19
N ARG A 68 7.53 1.79 11.38
CA ARG A 68 8.45 1.10 12.28
C ARG A 68 8.91 -0.24 11.73
N VAL A 69 8.04 -1.01 11.09
CA VAL A 69 8.41 -2.26 10.43
C VAL A 69 9.26 -2.00 9.19
N LEU A 70 8.90 -0.99 8.40
CA LEU A 70 9.59 -0.64 7.15
C LEU A 70 10.97 -0.04 7.36
N TYR A 71 11.10 0.90 8.30
CA TYR A 71 12.36 1.61 8.59
C TYR A 71 13.16 0.97 9.73
N GLY A 72 12.52 0.23 10.65
CA GLY A 72 13.20 -0.43 11.76
C GLY A 72 13.89 -1.74 11.39
N ALA A 73 13.57 -2.34 10.24
CA ALA A 73 14.16 -3.60 9.79
C ALA A 73 15.47 -3.45 8.98
N ASN A 74 15.92 -2.22 8.71
CA ASN A 74 17.15 -1.93 7.93
C ASN A 74 18.34 -1.47 8.78
N GLY A 75 18.32 -1.76 10.08
CA GLY A 75 19.41 -1.41 11.01
C GLY A 75 19.89 -2.61 11.81
N SER A 76 20.50 -3.60 11.16
CA SER A 76 21.37 -4.62 11.78
C SER A 76 22.41 -5.09 10.78
#